data_AF-A0AAV2PPA0-F1
#
_entry.id   AF-A0AAV2PPA0-F1
#
_cell.length_a   1.000
_cell.length_b   1.000
_cell.length_c   1.000
_cell.angle_alpha   90.00
_cell.angle_beta   90.00
_cell.angle_gamma   90.00
#
_symmetry.space_group_name_H-M   'P 1'
#
loop_
_entity.id
_entity.type
_entity.pdbx_description
1 polymer ?
#
loop_
_entity_poly.entity_id
_entity_poly.type
_entity_poly.pdbx_seq_one_letter_code
_entity_poly.pdbx_strand_id
1 'polypeptide(L)'
;AAVKSKSRNKPQIQECCKVIETATGLEKKDIRKLADVVFTEDYDVFTRRRILYSLIPKKNEFPYDIIPFAVSSSKGEKTKTAWTQGILQWLGGMLEHRIIDCHHRLMHICYSSIFTMLQQITTCAYAVKVLYFITQVDDITIGRVHHLVQLSKKLVIKDYVAHLQGLYRIYRPDLIASEVRSRRNLLKGSTRLLQQVLAARARLDEHDEEEDYRERAWPEMDLAAKLNPLQRPTAVPHPGIDIYAERLEDRKKEEIFTTHYKTIQDYKDNINCWDKWRWPNNSASHLSYPAIIPLFRPHHMHIMVEIINWLQYALKY
;
A
#
# COMPACT_ATOMS: atom_id res chain seq x y z
N ALA A 1 27.32 5.12 35.16
CA ALA A 1 28.39 5.54 34.23
C ALA A 1 28.03 5.31 32.74
N ALA A 2 26.80 5.61 32.29
CA ALA A 2 26.30 5.19 30.96
C ALA A 2 25.80 6.33 30.05
N VAL A 3 26.34 7.55 30.18
CA VAL A 3 25.88 8.72 29.38
C VAL A 3 27.00 9.37 28.54
N LYS A 4 28.25 8.93 28.65
CA LYS A 4 29.40 9.56 27.95
C LYS A 4 29.86 8.89 26.64
N SER A 5 29.27 7.78 26.19
CA SER A 5 29.73 7.09 24.97
C SER A 5 29.09 7.58 23.65
N LYS A 6 27.96 8.31 23.69
CA LYS A 6 27.22 8.71 22.47
C LYS A 6 27.89 9.83 21.63
N SER A 7 28.91 10.53 22.13
CA SER A 7 29.55 11.63 21.37
C SER A 7 30.80 11.21 20.59
N ARG A 8 31.48 10.12 20.97
CA ARG A 8 32.78 9.73 20.38
C ARG A 8 32.67 9.08 18.99
N ASN A 9 31.55 8.44 18.66
CA ASN A 9 31.40 7.69 17.39
C ASN A 9 30.69 8.47 16.28
N LYS A 10 30.24 9.71 16.53
CA LYS A 10 29.58 10.55 15.51
C LYS A 10 30.37 10.72 14.20
N PRO A 11 31.68 11.01 14.21
CA PRO A 11 32.43 11.17 12.96
C PRO A 11 32.57 9.84 12.20
N GLN A 12 32.72 8.72 12.92
CA GLN A 12 32.82 7.39 12.32
C GLN A 12 31.50 6.96 11.66
N ILE A 13 30.36 7.21 12.32
CA ILE A 13 29.03 6.91 11.77
C ILE A 13 28.76 7.77 10.52
N GLN A 14 29.15 9.04 10.54
CA GLN A 14 29.01 9.91 9.37
C GLN A 14 29.83 9.42 8.18
N GLU A 15 31.03 8.91 8.43
CA GLU A 15 31.87 8.33 7.38
C GLU A 15 31.30 7.03 6.84
N CYS A 16 30.82 6.12 7.70
CA CYS A 16 30.09 4.93 7.27
C CYS A 16 28.84 5.27 6.45
N CYS A 17 28.10 6.32 6.84
CA CYS A 17 26.95 6.78 6.07
C CYS A 17 27.38 7.25 4.68
N LYS A 18 28.49 8.00 4.54
CA LYS A 18 28.99 8.41 3.22
C LYS A 18 29.35 7.20 2.36
N VAL A 19 30.03 6.20 2.91
CA VAL A 19 30.39 4.97 2.18
C VAL A 19 29.15 4.23 1.68
N ILE A 20 28.12 4.09 2.51
CA ILE A 20 26.85 3.46 2.12
C ILE A 20 26.15 4.29 1.04
N GLU A 21 26.22 5.61 1.15
CA GLU A 21 25.57 6.52 0.21
C GLU A 21 26.24 6.57 -1.17
N THR A 22 27.55 6.34 -1.23
CA THR A 22 28.32 6.24 -2.49
C THR A 22 28.26 4.85 -3.11
N ALA A 23 27.72 3.85 -2.41
CA ALA A 23 27.58 2.51 -2.94
C ALA A 23 26.57 2.49 -4.11
N THR A 24 26.89 1.77 -5.17
CA THR A 24 26.06 1.63 -6.39
C THR A 24 24.92 0.61 -6.20
N GLY A 25 24.13 0.79 -5.13
CA GLY A 25 23.08 -0.13 -4.70
C GLY A 25 23.60 -1.25 -3.78
N LEU A 26 22.66 -1.90 -3.09
CA LEU A 26 22.93 -2.89 -2.06
C LEU A 26 22.39 -4.28 -2.43
N GLU A 27 23.04 -5.34 -1.94
CA GLU A 27 22.48 -6.69 -2.04
C GLU A 27 21.32 -6.90 -1.06
N LYS A 28 20.41 -7.83 -1.37
CA LYS A 28 19.25 -8.15 -0.53
C LYS A 28 19.61 -8.41 0.94
N LYS A 29 20.73 -9.12 1.17
CA LYS A 29 21.24 -9.44 2.52
C LYS A 29 21.69 -8.19 3.28
N ASP A 30 22.34 -7.26 2.59
CA ASP A 30 22.86 -6.04 3.19
C ASP A 30 21.75 -5.02 3.44
N ILE A 31 20.77 -4.93 2.54
CA ILE A 31 19.53 -4.15 2.77
C ILE A 31 18.86 -4.63 4.04
N ARG A 32 18.74 -5.95 4.24
CA ARG A 32 18.08 -6.48 5.43
C ARG A 32 18.83 -6.13 6.71
N LYS A 33 20.16 -6.36 6.74
CA LYS A 33 20.98 -6.00 7.90
C LYS A 33 20.89 -4.51 8.23
N LEU A 34 20.94 -3.65 7.20
CA LEU A 34 20.82 -2.20 7.40
C LEU A 34 19.40 -1.79 7.80
N ALA A 35 18.36 -2.45 7.30
CA ALA A 35 16.99 -2.22 7.71
C ALA A 35 16.81 -2.47 9.22
N ASP A 36 17.34 -3.58 9.74
CA ASP A 36 17.26 -3.90 11.17
C ASP A 36 17.87 -2.76 12.02
N VAL A 37 18.98 -2.16 11.57
CA VAL A 37 19.64 -1.01 12.24
C VAL A 37 18.89 0.31 12.04
N VAL A 38 18.30 0.54 10.87
CA VAL A 38 17.62 1.79 10.52
C VAL A 38 16.29 1.93 11.25
N PHE A 39 15.62 0.82 11.50
CA PHE A 39 14.32 0.82 12.14
C PHE A 39 14.40 0.71 13.67
N THR A 40 15.56 0.40 14.26
CA THR A 40 15.80 0.62 15.69
C THR A 40 15.92 2.11 16.00
N GLU A 41 15.55 2.51 17.22
CA GLU A 41 15.59 3.92 17.69
C GLU A 41 16.99 4.36 18.17
N ASP A 42 18.04 3.62 17.82
CA ASP A 42 19.40 3.82 18.34
C ASP A 42 20.08 5.07 17.76
N TYR A 43 19.61 5.54 16.60
CA TYR A 43 20.16 6.66 15.85
C TYR A 43 19.17 7.83 15.72
N ASP A 44 19.71 9.03 15.50
CA ASP A 44 18.89 10.19 15.23
C ASP A 44 18.16 10.09 13.87
N VAL A 45 17.04 10.80 13.74
CA VAL A 45 16.17 10.73 12.56
C VAL A 45 16.87 11.15 11.27
N PHE A 46 17.86 12.06 11.33
CA PHE A 46 18.57 12.51 10.15
C PHE A 46 19.49 11.40 9.62
N THR A 47 20.28 10.78 10.49
CA THR A 47 21.12 9.64 10.15
C THR A 47 20.29 8.46 9.62
N ARG A 48 19.20 8.12 10.32
CA ARG A 48 18.30 7.04 9.87
C ARG A 48 17.72 7.30 8.49
N ARG A 49 17.28 8.53 8.21
CA ARG A 49 16.71 8.91 6.92
C ARG A 49 17.73 8.85 5.79
N ARG A 50 18.98 9.20 6.06
CA ARG A 50 20.09 9.09 5.09
C ARG A 50 20.35 7.65 4.70
N ILE A 51 20.41 6.75 5.69
CA ILE A 51 20.60 5.32 5.44
C ILE A 51 19.37 4.74 4.75
N LEU A 52 18.15 5.11 5.18
CA LEU A 52 16.89 4.70 4.55
C LEU A 52 16.88 4.97 3.04
N TYR A 53 17.30 6.16 2.61
CA TYR A 53 17.34 6.50 1.18
C TYR A 53 18.35 5.70 0.38
N SER A 54 19.37 5.17 1.05
CA SER A 54 20.37 4.31 0.43
C SER A 54 19.95 2.84 0.39
N LEU A 55 18.81 2.45 1.00
CA LEU A 55 18.23 1.10 0.92
C LEU A 55 17.60 0.85 -0.46
N ILE A 56 18.44 0.85 -1.49
CA ILE A 56 18.06 0.65 -2.88
C ILE A 56 18.80 -0.58 -3.40
N PRO A 57 18.10 -1.54 -4.01
CA PRO A 57 18.71 -2.78 -4.45
C PRO A 57 19.65 -2.58 -5.64
N LYS A 58 20.69 -3.40 -5.67
CA LYS A 58 21.65 -3.47 -6.78
C LYS A 58 21.11 -4.25 -7.98
N LYS A 59 20.25 -5.25 -7.72
CA LYS A 59 19.59 -6.13 -8.70
C LYS A 59 18.07 -6.09 -8.49
N ASN A 60 17.30 -6.81 -9.29
CA ASN A 60 15.84 -6.88 -9.19
C ASN A 60 15.31 -7.59 -7.91
N GLU A 61 16.18 -7.94 -6.96
CA GLU A 61 15.80 -8.60 -5.71
C GLU A 61 15.71 -7.61 -4.55
N PHE A 62 14.50 -7.41 -4.03
CA PHE A 62 14.24 -6.57 -2.86
C PHE A 62 13.62 -7.37 -1.70
N PRO A 63 14.07 -7.17 -0.44
CA PRO A 63 13.46 -7.83 0.72
C PRO A 63 12.16 -7.10 1.14
N TYR A 64 11.02 -7.52 0.59
CA TYR A 64 9.72 -6.86 0.80
C TYR A 64 9.20 -6.87 2.24
N ASP A 65 9.71 -7.76 3.09
CA ASP A 65 9.33 -7.86 4.50
C ASP A 65 9.80 -6.68 5.36
N ILE A 66 10.72 -5.86 4.84
CA ILE A 66 11.08 -4.60 5.48
C ILE A 66 9.99 -3.52 5.35
N ILE A 67 9.10 -3.62 4.34
CA ILE A 67 8.09 -2.58 4.08
C ILE A 67 7.05 -2.51 5.21
N PRO A 68 6.40 -3.62 5.64
CA PRO A 68 5.51 -3.60 6.79
C PRO A 68 6.17 -3.03 8.05
N PHE A 69 7.43 -3.39 8.27
CA PHE A 69 8.20 -2.90 9.41
C PHE A 69 8.49 -1.40 9.34
N ALA A 70 8.83 -0.89 8.16
CA ALA A 70 8.97 0.53 7.91
C ALA A 70 7.65 1.27 8.22
N VAL A 71 6.53 0.80 7.66
CA VAL A 71 5.22 1.42 7.86
C VAL A 71 4.78 1.35 9.32
N SER A 72 5.00 0.24 10.04
CA SER A 72 4.70 0.16 11.47
C SER A 72 5.55 1.12 12.30
N SER A 73 6.84 1.26 11.97
CA SER A 73 7.75 2.19 12.67
C SER A 73 7.39 3.66 12.49
N SER A 74 6.50 3.99 11.55
CA SER A 74 6.08 5.36 11.26
C SER A 74 4.81 5.80 12.01
N LYS A 75 4.18 4.88 12.76
CA LYS A 75 2.88 5.08 13.43
C LYS A 75 2.95 5.25 14.94
N GLY A 76 4.11 5.10 15.57
CA GLY A 76 4.23 5.24 17.02
C GLY A 76 3.98 6.68 17.49
N GLU A 77 3.36 6.87 18.66
CA GLU A 77 3.11 8.19 19.27
C GLU A 77 4.39 9.02 19.47
N LYS A 78 5.55 8.34 19.59
CA LYS A 78 6.88 8.94 19.76
C LYS A 78 7.59 9.25 18.45
N THR A 79 6.98 8.90 17.31
CA THR A 79 7.64 9.02 16.01
C THR A 79 7.62 10.46 15.52
N LYS A 80 8.78 10.97 15.12
CA LYS A 80 8.89 12.34 14.61
C LYS A 80 8.27 12.39 13.21
N THR A 81 7.44 13.39 12.94
CA THR A 81 6.83 13.64 11.61
C THR A 81 7.81 13.52 10.44
N ALA A 82 9.05 13.98 10.64
CA ALA A 82 10.12 13.90 9.65
C ALA A 82 10.51 12.45 9.28
N TRP A 83 10.40 11.51 10.21
CA TRP A 83 10.67 10.08 9.98
C TRP A 83 9.56 9.45 9.12
N THR A 84 8.30 9.68 9.47
CA THR A 84 7.13 9.22 8.70
C THR A 84 7.15 9.78 7.28
N GLN A 85 7.45 11.07 7.12
CA GLN A 85 7.68 11.67 5.80
C GLN A 85 8.84 11.00 5.05
N GLY A 86 9.94 10.71 5.75
CA GLY A 86 11.09 10.00 5.18
C GLY A 86 10.70 8.65 4.58
N ILE A 87 9.96 7.83 5.34
CA ILE A 87 9.47 6.52 4.90
C ILE A 87 8.53 6.65 3.69
N LEU A 88 7.56 7.56 3.74
CA LEU A 88 6.61 7.73 2.63
C LEU A 88 7.30 8.27 1.36
N GLN A 89 8.30 9.15 1.50
CA GLN A 89 9.12 9.60 0.37
C GLN A 89 9.92 8.46 -0.24
N TRP A 90 10.56 7.63 0.60
CA TRP A 90 11.32 6.46 0.17
C TRP A 90 10.43 5.47 -0.59
N LEU A 91 9.31 5.05 -0.01
CA LEU A 91 8.35 4.16 -0.67
C LEU A 91 7.82 4.76 -1.97
N GLY A 92 7.40 6.03 -1.94
CA GLY A 92 6.86 6.71 -3.12
C GLY A 92 7.87 6.81 -4.26
N GLY A 93 9.15 7.05 -3.95
CA GLY A 93 10.21 7.08 -4.96
C GLY A 93 10.53 5.69 -5.53
N MET A 94 10.59 4.66 -4.69
CA MET A 94 10.81 3.29 -5.16
C MET A 94 9.68 2.79 -6.06
N LEU A 95 8.42 3.15 -5.75
CA LEU A 95 7.24 2.79 -6.55
C LEU A 95 7.20 3.57 -7.88
N GLU A 96 7.41 4.89 -7.82
CA GLU A 96 7.38 5.77 -9.01
C GLU A 96 8.36 5.33 -10.10
N HIS A 97 9.54 4.86 -9.70
CA HIS A 97 10.59 4.40 -10.60
C HIS A 97 10.65 2.87 -10.75
N ARG A 98 9.59 2.15 -10.33
CA ARG A 98 9.46 0.69 -10.48
C ARG A 98 10.67 -0.10 -9.97
N ILE A 99 11.26 0.34 -8.85
CA ILE A 99 12.31 -0.40 -8.14
C ILE A 99 11.71 -1.54 -7.32
N ILE A 100 10.46 -1.38 -6.90
CA ILE A 100 9.67 -2.40 -6.20
C ILE A 100 8.31 -2.54 -6.88
N ASP A 101 7.78 -3.75 -6.81
CA ASP A 101 6.48 -4.11 -7.34
C ASP A 101 5.36 -3.53 -6.46
N CYS A 102 4.46 -2.78 -7.09
CA CYS A 102 3.29 -2.19 -6.44
C CYS A 102 2.18 -3.21 -6.15
N HIS A 103 2.19 -4.37 -6.83
CA HIS A 103 1.23 -5.46 -6.63
C HIS A 103 1.67 -6.45 -5.56
N HIS A 104 2.87 -6.31 -5.02
CA HIS A 104 3.39 -7.24 -4.02
C HIS A 104 2.51 -7.25 -2.75
N ARG A 105 2.12 -8.44 -2.28
CA ARG A 105 1.20 -8.63 -1.14
C ARG A 105 1.62 -7.87 0.12
N LEU A 106 2.91 -7.88 0.47
CA LEU A 106 3.42 -7.16 1.66
C LEU A 106 3.33 -5.64 1.54
N MET A 107 3.34 -5.10 0.32
CA MET A 107 3.06 -3.69 0.08
C MET A 107 1.56 -3.42 0.29
N HIS A 108 0.71 -4.28 -0.27
CA HIS A 108 -0.75 -4.11 -0.20
C HIS A 108 -1.31 -4.20 1.22
N ILE A 109 -0.77 -5.06 2.09
CA ILE A 109 -1.12 -5.12 3.52
C ILE A 109 -0.93 -3.76 4.22
N CYS A 110 -0.01 -2.93 3.73
CA CYS A 110 0.23 -1.61 4.29
C CYS A 110 -0.82 -0.56 3.87
N TYR A 111 -1.72 -0.88 2.93
CA TYR A 111 -2.68 0.06 2.34
C TYR A 111 -3.50 0.81 3.39
N SER A 112 -4.24 0.07 4.22
CA SER A 112 -5.07 0.65 5.29
C SER A 112 -4.22 1.49 6.24
N SER A 113 -2.99 1.06 6.50
CA SER A 113 -2.08 1.79 7.38
C SER A 113 -1.64 3.12 6.80
N ILE A 114 -1.29 3.16 5.51
CA ILE A 114 -0.92 4.39 4.82
C ILE A 114 -2.15 5.29 4.63
N PHE A 115 -3.33 4.71 4.39
CA PHE A 115 -4.60 5.43 4.28
C PHE A 115 -4.92 6.23 5.55
N THR A 116 -4.68 5.67 6.74
CA THR A 116 -4.87 6.41 8.00
C THR A 116 -3.96 7.65 8.13
N MET A 117 -2.81 7.68 7.46
CA MET A 117 -1.88 8.81 7.47
C MET A 117 -2.38 10.02 6.66
N LEU A 118 -3.46 9.87 5.88
CA LEU A 118 -4.10 10.97 5.16
C LEU A 118 -4.71 12.03 6.10
N GLN A 119 -5.00 11.66 7.34
CA GLN A 119 -5.58 12.58 8.33
C GLN A 119 -4.61 13.69 8.76
N GLN A 120 -3.31 13.42 8.69
CA GLN A 120 -2.25 14.33 9.09
C GLN A 120 -1.80 15.20 7.89
N ILE A 121 -1.92 16.53 8.03
CA ILE A 121 -1.59 17.50 6.96
C ILE A 121 -0.16 17.32 6.43
N THR A 122 0.79 17.07 7.33
CA THR A 122 2.23 16.99 7.03
C THR A 122 2.62 15.74 6.24
N THR A 123 1.87 14.65 6.36
CA THR A 123 2.16 13.37 5.70
C THR A 123 1.21 13.08 4.54
N CYS A 124 0.04 13.72 4.50
CA CYS A 124 -1.01 13.39 3.56
C CYS A 124 -0.54 13.39 2.11
N ALA A 125 0.22 14.39 1.68
CA ALA A 125 0.68 14.48 0.30
C ALA A 125 1.61 13.32 -0.10
N TYR A 126 2.46 12.85 0.81
CA TYR A 126 3.33 11.69 0.58
C TYR A 126 2.54 10.38 0.64
N ALA A 127 1.58 10.26 1.56
CA ALA A 127 0.70 9.11 1.67
C ALA A 127 -0.17 8.95 0.42
N VAL A 128 -0.74 10.04 -0.10
CA VAL A 128 -1.47 10.06 -1.38
C VAL A 128 -0.60 9.52 -2.51
N LYS A 129 0.65 9.98 -2.62
CA LYS A 129 1.57 9.51 -3.67
C LYS A 129 1.77 8.00 -3.61
N VAL A 130 2.00 7.43 -2.43
CA VAL A 130 2.15 5.98 -2.26
C VAL A 130 0.85 5.26 -2.61
N LEU A 131 -0.29 5.69 -2.03
CA LEU A 131 -1.60 5.08 -2.28
C LEU A 131 -1.98 5.10 -3.75
N TYR A 132 -1.62 6.15 -4.48
CA TYR A 132 -1.87 6.26 -5.90
C TYR A 132 -1.25 5.11 -6.71
N PHE A 133 -0.07 4.61 -6.32
CA PHE A 133 0.56 3.47 -6.98
C PHE A 133 -0.02 2.13 -6.56
N ILE A 134 -0.36 1.96 -5.27
CA ILE A 134 -0.73 0.66 -4.71
C ILE A 134 -2.24 0.39 -4.68
N THR A 135 -3.08 1.39 -5.00
CA THR A 135 -4.55 1.25 -4.99
C THR A 135 -5.01 0.29 -6.08
N GLN A 136 -5.75 -0.74 -5.65
CA GLN A 136 -6.46 -1.69 -6.49
C GLN A 136 -7.97 -1.40 -6.49
N VAL A 137 -8.73 -2.03 -7.39
CA VAL A 137 -10.19 -1.84 -7.49
C VAL A 137 -10.88 -2.21 -6.17
N ASP A 138 -10.46 -3.30 -5.54
CA ASP A 138 -11.02 -3.81 -4.29
C ASP A 138 -10.80 -2.87 -3.09
N ASP A 139 -9.82 -1.97 -3.19
CA ASP A 139 -9.56 -0.98 -2.15
C ASP A 139 -10.62 0.12 -2.09
N ILE A 140 -11.47 0.23 -3.10
CA ILE A 140 -12.37 1.36 -3.29
C ILE A 140 -13.73 1.00 -2.71
N THR A 141 -13.83 1.20 -1.40
CA THR A 141 -15.07 1.01 -0.64
C THR A 141 -15.80 2.33 -0.44
N ILE A 142 -17.13 2.25 -0.28
CA ILE A 142 -17.98 3.41 0.01
C ILE A 142 -17.46 4.18 1.24
N GLY A 143 -17.02 3.46 2.29
CA GLY A 143 -16.47 4.07 3.50
C GLY A 143 -15.19 4.88 3.23
N ARG A 144 -14.27 4.36 2.41
CA ARG A 144 -13.03 5.08 2.04
C ARG A 144 -13.33 6.27 1.15
N VAL A 145 -14.26 6.14 0.19
CA VAL A 145 -14.73 7.25 -0.64
C VAL A 145 -15.31 8.37 0.23
N HIS A 146 -16.22 8.03 1.16
CA HIS A 146 -16.79 8.99 2.09
C HIS A 146 -15.70 9.67 2.92
N HIS A 147 -14.72 8.93 3.43
CA HIS A 147 -13.60 9.50 4.17
C HIS A 147 -12.77 10.49 3.34
N LEU A 148 -12.46 10.16 2.07
CA LEU A 148 -11.76 11.07 1.16
C LEU A 148 -12.58 12.34 0.89
N VAL A 149 -13.89 12.23 0.70
CA VAL A 149 -14.78 13.38 0.55
C VAL A 149 -14.73 14.27 1.80
N GLN A 150 -14.75 13.70 3.00
CA GLN A 150 -14.61 14.49 4.24
C GLN A 150 -13.23 15.17 4.34
N LEU A 151 -12.15 14.49 3.97
CA LEU A 151 -10.81 15.08 3.95
C LEU A 151 -10.69 16.21 2.92
N SER A 152 -11.37 16.11 1.77
CA SER A 152 -11.36 17.13 0.72
C SER A 152 -11.98 18.47 1.13
N LYS A 153 -12.75 18.50 2.22
CA LYS A 153 -13.27 19.74 2.82
C LYS A 153 -12.17 20.57 3.50
N LYS A 154 -11.03 19.97 3.86
CA LYS A 154 -9.89 20.67 4.44
C LYS A 154 -9.06 21.32 3.32
N LEU A 155 -9.07 22.65 3.24
CA LEU A 155 -8.42 23.42 2.15
C LEU A 155 -6.97 23.01 1.87
N VAL A 156 -6.16 22.78 2.92
CA VAL A 156 -4.74 22.43 2.78
C VAL A 156 -4.53 21.04 2.18
N ILE A 157 -5.48 20.12 2.38
CA ILE A 157 -5.37 18.71 1.97
C ILE A 157 -6.09 18.44 0.64
N LYS A 158 -7.07 19.28 0.31
CA LYS A 158 -7.96 19.13 -0.85
C LYS A 158 -7.23 18.77 -2.14
N ASP A 159 -6.17 19.51 -2.48
CA ASP A 159 -5.44 19.31 -3.74
C ASP A 159 -4.72 17.95 -3.80
N TYR A 160 -4.24 17.46 -2.65
CA TYR A 160 -3.61 16.14 -2.57
C TYR A 160 -4.67 15.04 -2.68
N VAL A 161 -5.74 15.13 -1.90
CA VAL A 161 -6.81 14.12 -1.91
C VAL A 161 -7.54 14.05 -3.25
N ALA A 162 -7.63 15.16 -3.98
CA ALA A 162 -8.17 15.20 -5.34
C ALA A 162 -7.45 14.24 -6.30
N HIS A 163 -6.15 13.98 -6.13
CA HIS A 163 -5.46 13.00 -6.96
C HIS A 163 -5.97 11.58 -6.73
N LEU A 164 -6.13 11.20 -5.46
CA LEU A 164 -6.60 9.87 -5.11
C LEU A 164 -8.09 9.69 -5.46
N GLN A 165 -8.91 10.74 -5.32
CA GLN A 165 -10.30 10.76 -5.77
C GLN A 165 -10.40 10.60 -7.30
N GLY A 166 -9.50 11.24 -8.05
CA GLY A 166 -9.41 11.06 -9.50
C GLY A 166 -9.14 9.60 -9.88
N LEU A 167 -8.19 8.94 -9.19
CA LEU A 167 -7.93 7.51 -9.38
C LEU A 167 -9.15 6.66 -9.03
N TYR A 168 -9.77 6.92 -7.88
CA TYR A 168 -10.95 6.16 -7.44
C TYR A 168 -12.11 6.28 -8.42
N ARG A 169 -12.29 7.45 -9.06
CA ARG A 169 -13.31 7.67 -10.08
C ARG A 169 -13.06 6.86 -11.34
N ILE A 170 -11.79 6.64 -11.73
CA ILE A 170 -11.45 5.81 -12.89
C ILE A 170 -11.93 4.37 -12.66
N TYR A 171 -11.70 3.85 -11.45
CA TYR A 171 -12.08 2.49 -11.08
C TYR A 171 -13.58 2.32 -10.75
N ARG A 172 -14.16 3.28 -10.02
CA ARG A 172 -15.53 3.25 -9.49
C ARG A 172 -16.22 4.61 -9.68
N PRO A 173 -16.58 4.97 -10.92
CA PRO A 173 -17.23 6.25 -11.22
C PRO A 173 -18.60 6.39 -10.55
N ASP A 174 -19.26 5.25 -10.27
CA ASP A 174 -20.51 5.15 -9.53
C ASP A 174 -20.43 5.76 -8.12
N LEU A 175 -19.25 5.75 -7.51
CA LEU A 175 -19.04 6.25 -6.14
C LEU A 175 -18.59 7.71 -6.08
N ILE A 176 -18.11 8.30 -7.18
CA ILE A 176 -17.55 9.66 -7.20
C ILE A 176 -18.19 10.48 -8.33
N ALA A 177 -19.27 11.19 -7.99
CA ALA A 177 -20.05 11.98 -8.94
C ALA A 177 -19.41 13.34 -9.32
N SER A 178 -18.44 13.86 -8.55
CA SER A 178 -17.90 15.21 -8.78
C SER A 178 -16.82 15.27 -9.86
N GLU A 179 -16.79 16.34 -10.64
CA GLU A 179 -15.62 16.68 -11.46
C GLU A 179 -14.40 16.97 -10.58
N VAL A 180 -13.45 16.05 -10.55
CA VAL A 180 -12.20 16.22 -9.79
C VAL A 180 -11.14 16.80 -10.72
N ARG A 181 -10.81 18.08 -10.54
CA ARG A 181 -9.69 18.72 -11.22
C ARG A 181 -8.38 18.29 -10.54
N SER A 182 -7.74 17.26 -11.07
CA SER A 182 -6.44 16.79 -10.61
C SER A 182 -5.30 17.64 -11.21
N ARG A 183 -4.39 18.15 -10.37
CA ARG A 183 -3.20 18.89 -10.81
C ARG A 183 -1.99 17.95 -10.87
N ARG A 184 -1.59 17.47 -12.06
CA ARG A 184 -0.51 16.48 -12.33
C ARG A 184 0.79 16.51 -11.49
N ASN A 185 1.09 17.57 -10.75
CA ASN A 185 2.29 17.70 -9.95
C ASN A 185 2.03 17.26 -8.49
N LEU A 186 2.09 15.96 -8.24
CA LEU A 186 2.33 15.45 -6.88
C LEU A 186 3.70 15.96 -6.39
N LEU A 187 3.87 16.11 -5.07
CA LEU A 187 5.08 16.69 -4.46
C LEU A 187 6.38 16.12 -5.05
N LYS A 188 7.33 17.00 -5.35
CA LYS A 188 8.71 16.62 -5.67
C LYS A 188 9.33 15.96 -4.44
N GLY A 189 9.90 14.76 -4.63
CA GLY A 189 10.58 14.02 -3.57
C GLY A 189 11.93 14.64 -3.18
N SER A 190 12.66 13.98 -2.29
CA SER A 190 14.03 14.37 -1.99
C SER A 190 14.92 14.21 -3.24
N THR A 191 15.62 15.28 -3.65
CA THR A 191 16.58 15.26 -4.78
C THR A 191 17.59 14.13 -4.66
N ARG A 192 18.01 13.83 -3.42
CA ARG A 192 18.97 12.77 -3.12
C ARG A 192 18.40 11.38 -3.41
N LEU A 193 17.22 11.10 -2.87
CA LEU A 193 16.53 9.82 -3.13
C LEU A 193 16.30 9.66 -4.63
N LEU A 194 15.85 10.73 -5.30
CA LEU A 194 15.64 10.74 -6.74
C LEU A 194 16.92 10.36 -7.50
N GLN A 195 18.06 10.95 -7.14
CA GLN A 195 19.34 10.62 -7.78
C GLN A 195 19.71 9.14 -7.60
N GLN A 196 19.59 8.59 -6.39
CA GLN A 196 19.94 7.19 -6.14
C GLN A 196 18.97 6.22 -6.82
N VAL A 197 17.67 6.54 -6.84
CA VAL A 197 16.65 5.73 -7.49
C VAL A 197 16.80 5.77 -9.01
N LEU A 198 17.06 6.92 -9.61
CA LEU A 198 17.35 7.03 -11.05
C LEU A 198 18.62 6.25 -11.43
N ALA A 199 19.68 6.36 -10.62
CA ALA A 199 20.89 5.57 -10.84
C ALA A 199 20.62 4.07 -10.74
N ALA A 200 19.75 3.63 -9.82
CA ALA A 200 19.35 2.22 -9.73
C ALA A 200 18.50 1.79 -10.92
N ARG A 201 17.57 2.63 -11.37
CA ARG A 201 16.76 2.34 -12.54
C ARG A 201 17.62 2.17 -13.79
N ALA A 202 18.58 3.07 -14.02
CA ALA A 202 19.51 2.96 -15.15
C ALA A 202 20.28 1.63 -15.16
N ARG A 203 20.69 1.12 -13.99
CA ARG A 203 21.38 -0.18 -13.88
C ARG A 203 20.47 -1.39 -14.10
N LEU A 204 19.19 -1.27 -13.75
CA LEU A 204 18.21 -2.33 -13.98
C LEU A 204 17.83 -2.38 -15.46
N ASP A 205 17.69 -1.21 -16.11
CA ASP A 205 17.40 -1.09 -17.54
C ASP A 205 18.53 -1.62 -18.44
N GLU A 206 19.80 -1.52 -18.03
CA GLU A 206 20.95 -2.09 -18.77
C GLU A 206 20.94 -3.63 -18.84
N HIS A 207 20.15 -4.31 -18.00
CA HIS A 207 20.01 -5.76 -18.02
C HIS A 207 18.78 -6.25 -18.82
N ASP A 208 17.91 -5.33 -19.25
CA ASP A 208 16.65 -5.59 -19.95
C ASP A 208 16.73 -5.10 -21.43
N GLU A 209 17.80 -5.43 -22.17
CA GLU A 209 17.94 -5.07 -23.61
C GLU A 209 16.90 -5.74 -24.55
N GLU A 210 15.91 -6.48 -24.03
CA GLU A 210 14.87 -7.11 -24.86
C GLU A 210 13.46 -6.52 -24.75
N GLU A 211 13.19 -5.50 -23.92
CA GLU A 211 11.89 -4.83 -23.96
C GLU A 211 12.03 -3.30 -23.86
N ASP A 212 11.90 -2.65 -25.02
CA ASP A 212 11.82 -1.21 -25.21
C ASP A 212 10.62 -0.60 -24.46
N TYR A 213 10.82 -0.32 -23.16
CA TYR A 213 9.86 0.35 -22.27
C TYR A 213 10.30 1.78 -21.90
N ARG A 214 11.02 2.47 -22.81
CA ARG A 214 11.33 3.89 -22.61
C ARG A 214 10.06 4.73 -22.81
N GLU A 215 9.80 5.57 -21.82
CA GLU A 215 8.74 6.59 -21.82
C GLU A 215 7.30 6.09 -21.79
N ARG A 216 6.81 5.74 -20.59
CA ARG A 216 5.43 6.04 -20.23
C ARG A 216 5.26 6.04 -18.71
N ALA A 217 5.14 7.23 -18.14
CA ALA A 217 4.31 7.39 -16.96
C ALA A 217 2.98 6.73 -17.32
N TRP A 218 2.68 5.59 -16.67
CA TRP A 218 1.55 4.70 -16.97
C TRP A 218 1.72 3.91 -18.28
N PRO A 219 1.98 2.59 -18.24
CA PRO A 219 1.68 1.73 -19.38
C PRO A 219 0.20 1.92 -19.74
N GLU A 220 -0.13 2.19 -20.99
CA GLU A 220 -1.53 2.17 -21.46
C GLU A 220 -2.22 0.84 -21.15
N MET A 221 -1.45 -0.25 -21.01
CA MET A 221 -1.93 -1.55 -20.54
C MET A 221 -2.41 -1.53 -19.08
N ASP A 222 -1.72 -0.81 -18.18
CA ASP A 222 -2.16 -0.63 -16.80
C ASP A 222 -3.37 0.29 -16.73
N LEU A 223 -3.42 1.34 -17.56
CA LEU A 223 -4.62 2.18 -17.63
C LEU A 223 -5.81 1.38 -18.18
N ALA A 224 -5.62 0.54 -19.21
CA ALA A 224 -6.66 -0.32 -19.79
C ALA A 224 -7.12 -1.45 -18.86
N ALA A 225 -6.22 -1.98 -18.03
CA ALA A 225 -6.55 -2.93 -16.96
C ALA A 225 -7.30 -2.25 -15.79
N LYS A 226 -7.08 -0.95 -15.59
CA LYS A 226 -7.69 -0.14 -14.53
C LYS A 226 -8.95 0.63 -14.96
N LEU A 227 -9.16 0.80 -16.27
CA LEU A 227 -10.38 1.37 -16.86
C LEU A 227 -11.52 0.37 -16.71
N ASN A 228 -12.69 0.88 -16.34
CA ASN A 228 -13.93 0.12 -16.45
C ASN A 228 -14.05 -0.45 -17.88
N PRO A 229 -14.39 -1.75 -18.06
CA PRO A 229 -14.52 -2.37 -19.38
C PRO A 229 -15.35 -1.56 -20.39
N LEU A 230 -16.34 -0.80 -19.90
CA LEU A 230 -17.23 0.06 -20.69
C LEU A 230 -16.57 1.33 -21.25
N GLN A 231 -15.40 1.72 -20.76
CA GLN A 231 -14.66 2.91 -21.22
C GLN A 231 -13.54 2.57 -22.21
N ARG A 232 -13.41 1.29 -22.61
CA ARG A 232 -12.45 0.89 -23.63
C ARG A 232 -12.97 1.34 -25.00
N PRO A 233 -12.16 2.05 -25.81
CA PRO A 233 -12.56 2.42 -27.17
C PRO A 233 -12.83 1.21 -28.09
N THR A 234 -12.44 0.01 -27.67
CA THR A 234 -12.70 -1.28 -28.35
C THR A 234 -13.87 -2.07 -27.75
N ALA A 235 -14.62 -1.52 -26.79
CA ALA A 235 -15.77 -2.19 -26.20
C ALA A 235 -16.92 -2.28 -27.23
N VAL A 236 -17.04 -3.43 -27.90
CA VAL A 236 -18.21 -3.75 -28.71
C VAL A 236 -19.31 -4.25 -27.77
N PRO A 237 -20.45 -3.55 -27.63
CA PRO A 237 -21.57 -4.06 -26.86
C PRO A 237 -22.04 -5.36 -27.52
N HIS A 238 -21.89 -6.48 -26.81
CA HIS A 238 -22.39 -7.77 -27.29
C HIS A 238 -23.91 -7.81 -27.08
N PRO A 239 -24.72 -7.89 -28.16
CA PRO A 239 -26.17 -7.97 -28.04
C PRO A 239 -26.52 -9.36 -27.49
N GLY A 240 -26.85 -9.41 -26.20
CA GLY A 240 -27.20 -10.65 -25.50
C GLY A 240 -26.88 -10.66 -24.01
N ILE A 241 -26.07 -9.71 -23.51
CA ILE A 241 -25.85 -9.53 -22.07
C ILE A 241 -26.85 -8.48 -21.57
N ASP A 242 -28.04 -8.96 -21.20
CA ASP A 242 -29.03 -8.16 -20.51
C ASP A 242 -28.65 -8.10 -19.02
N ILE A 243 -27.93 -7.04 -18.62
CA ILE A 243 -27.31 -6.89 -17.27
C ILE A 243 -28.37 -6.80 -16.15
N TYR A 244 -29.65 -6.68 -16.52
CA TYR A 244 -30.79 -6.58 -15.58
C TYR A 244 -31.68 -7.83 -15.52
N ALA A 245 -31.36 -8.88 -16.28
CA ALA A 245 -32.12 -10.13 -16.29
C ALA A 245 -31.19 -11.31 -15.98
N GLU A 246 -30.79 -11.41 -14.71
CA GLU A 246 -30.09 -12.59 -14.19
C GLU A 246 -31.00 -13.82 -14.29
N ARG A 247 -30.62 -14.82 -15.10
CA ARG A 247 -31.40 -16.05 -15.25
C ARG A 247 -31.28 -16.88 -13.97
N LEU A 248 -32.41 -17.35 -13.45
CA LEU A 248 -32.52 -18.20 -12.24
C LEU A 248 -31.59 -19.44 -12.23
N GLU A 249 -31.11 -19.87 -13.39
CA GLU A 249 -30.21 -21.01 -13.54
C GLU A 249 -28.75 -20.68 -13.19
N ASP A 250 -28.33 -19.41 -13.33
CA ASP A 250 -26.97 -18.97 -13.03
C ASP A 250 -26.73 -18.84 -11.52
N ARG A 251 -27.79 -18.51 -10.75
CA ARG A 251 -27.79 -18.51 -9.27
C ARG A 251 -27.42 -19.85 -8.64
N LYS A 252 -27.64 -20.98 -9.34
CA LYS A 252 -27.34 -22.32 -8.80
C LYS A 252 -25.85 -22.67 -8.86
N LYS A 253 -25.03 -21.88 -9.58
CA LYS A 253 -23.59 -22.09 -9.76
C LYS A 253 -22.72 -21.12 -8.95
N GLU A 254 -23.31 -20.16 -8.24
CA GLU A 254 -22.52 -19.13 -7.57
C GLU A 254 -21.84 -19.62 -6.29
N GLU A 255 -20.56 -19.24 -6.16
CA GLU A 255 -19.81 -19.35 -4.91
C GLU A 255 -20.47 -18.44 -3.86
N ILE A 256 -20.74 -18.97 -2.67
CA ILE A 256 -21.48 -18.23 -1.65
C ILE A 256 -20.49 -17.49 -0.75
N PHE A 257 -20.46 -16.16 -0.84
CA PHE A 257 -19.63 -15.36 0.04
C PHE A 257 -20.21 -15.33 1.46
N THR A 258 -19.38 -15.69 2.45
CA THR A 258 -19.81 -15.76 3.86
C THR A 258 -20.21 -14.39 4.43
N THR A 259 -19.78 -13.30 3.80
CA THR A 259 -20.19 -11.91 4.13
C THR A 259 -21.68 -11.64 3.93
N HIS A 260 -22.39 -12.47 3.17
CA HIS A 260 -23.82 -12.33 2.95
C HIS A 260 -24.66 -12.80 4.14
N TYR A 261 -24.09 -13.64 5.01
CA TYR A 261 -24.78 -14.15 6.19
C TYR A 261 -24.63 -13.16 7.35
N LYS A 262 -25.75 -12.53 7.70
CA LYS A 262 -25.80 -11.48 8.74
C LYS A 262 -26.25 -12.04 10.08
N THR A 263 -26.96 -13.17 10.09
CA THR A 263 -27.50 -13.80 11.30
C THR A 263 -27.04 -15.24 11.44
N ILE A 264 -26.99 -15.74 12.69
CA ILE A 264 -26.67 -17.15 13.00
C ILE A 264 -27.66 -18.11 12.29
N GLN A 265 -28.90 -17.66 12.10
CA GLN A 265 -29.92 -18.45 11.42
C GLN A 265 -29.60 -18.63 9.93
N ASP A 266 -29.13 -17.58 9.24
CA ASP A 266 -28.69 -17.68 7.84
C ASP A 266 -27.56 -18.71 7.66
N TYR A 267 -26.63 -18.76 8.63
CA TYR A 267 -25.56 -19.76 8.65
C TYR A 267 -26.11 -21.17 8.86
N LYS A 268 -27.02 -21.35 9.81
CA LYS A 268 -27.64 -22.64 10.13
C LYS A 268 -28.39 -23.20 8.91
N ASP A 269 -29.06 -22.35 8.17
CA ASP A 269 -29.86 -22.73 7.01
C ASP A 269 -29.00 -23.08 5.78
N ASN A 270 -27.76 -22.60 5.75
CA ASN A 270 -26.84 -22.78 4.61
C ASN A 270 -25.59 -23.60 4.91
N ILE A 271 -25.44 -24.13 6.14
CA ILE A 271 -24.27 -24.92 6.55
C ILE A 271 -24.09 -26.19 5.72
N ASN A 272 -25.17 -26.72 5.15
CA ASN A 272 -25.13 -27.90 4.27
C ASN A 272 -24.49 -27.63 2.91
N CYS A 273 -24.21 -26.36 2.58
CA CYS A 273 -23.56 -25.92 1.34
C CYS A 273 -22.15 -25.35 1.60
N TRP A 274 -21.52 -25.69 2.73
CA TRP A 274 -20.24 -25.11 3.18
C TRP A 274 -19.09 -25.29 2.19
N ASP A 275 -19.11 -26.36 1.40
CA ASP A 275 -18.10 -26.64 0.35
C ASP A 275 -18.03 -25.54 -0.71
N LYS A 276 -19.11 -24.76 -0.85
CA LYS A 276 -19.26 -23.67 -1.83
C LYS A 276 -18.96 -22.30 -1.22
N TRP A 277 -18.55 -22.24 0.04
CA TRP A 277 -18.32 -20.98 0.73
C TRP A 277 -16.98 -20.36 0.36
N ARG A 278 -17.02 -19.08 -0.05
CA ARG A 278 -15.84 -18.24 -0.23
C ARG A 278 -15.70 -17.29 0.95
N TRP A 279 -14.58 -17.42 1.64
CA TRP A 279 -14.17 -16.50 2.70
C TRP A 279 -13.60 -15.22 2.05
N PRO A 280 -14.03 -14.00 2.43
CA PRO A 280 -13.42 -12.77 1.92
C PRO A 280 -11.92 -12.69 2.25
N ASN A 281 -11.13 -12.05 1.39
CA ASN A 281 -9.67 -11.94 1.58
C ASN A 281 -9.26 -10.96 2.70
N ASN A 282 -10.21 -10.30 3.37
CA ASN A 282 -9.96 -9.27 4.37
C ASN A 282 -10.45 -9.70 5.77
N SER A 283 -9.51 -10.07 6.63
CA SER A 283 -9.66 -10.45 8.05
C SER A 283 -10.52 -9.47 8.85
N ALA A 284 -10.43 -8.17 8.57
CA ALA A 284 -11.21 -7.15 9.28
C ALA A 284 -12.72 -7.24 8.96
N SER A 285 -13.08 -7.69 7.76
CA SER A 285 -14.49 -7.90 7.37
C SER A 285 -15.08 -9.18 7.97
N HIS A 286 -14.25 -10.15 8.36
CA HIS A 286 -14.68 -11.34 9.10
C HIS A 286 -14.96 -11.01 10.57
N LEU A 287 -14.12 -10.16 11.17
CA LEU A 287 -14.19 -9.83 12.59
C LEU A 287 -15.22 -8.74 12.92
N SER A 288 -15.75 -8.05 11.90
CA SER A 288 -16.88 -7.13 12.07
C SER A 288 -18.21 -7.85 12.36
N TYR A 289 -18.27 -9.18 12.23
CA TYR A 289 -19.48 -9.96 12.47
C TYR A 289 -19.25 -11.00 13.59
N PRO A 290 -19.75 -10.72 14.81
CA PRO A 290 -19.55 -11.59 15.98
C PRO A 290 -20.04 -13.03 15.80
N ALA A 291 -21.02 -13.25 14.91
CA ALA A 291 -21.58 -14.56 14.59
C ALA A 291 -20.62 -15.48 13.81
N ILE A 292 -19.58 -14.91 13.17
CA ILE A 292 -18.59 -15.66 12.37
C ILE A 292 -17.47 -16.21 13.27
N ILE A 293 -17.20 -15.52 14.39
CA ILE A 293 -16.10 -15.83 15.32
C ILE A 293 -16.14 -17.28 15.85
N PRO A 294 -17.30 -17.85 16.24
CA PRO A 294 -17.37 -19.23 16.75
C PRO A 294 -17.16 -20.31 15.68
N LEU A 295 -17.33 -19.98 14.40
CA LEU A 295 -17.16 -20.92 13.27
C LEU A 295 -15.69 -21.10 12.86
N PHE A 296 -14.79 -20.25 13.36
CA PHE A 296 -13.36 -20.42 13.17
C PHE A 296 -12.81 -21.52 14.09
N ARG A 297 -12.84 -22.78 13.62
CA ARG A 297 -11.89 -23.79 14.12
C ARG A 297 -10.50 -23.53 13.48
N PRO A 298 -9.41 -23.63 14.25
CA PRO A 298 -8.11 -23.11 13.85
C PRO A 298 -7.38 -24.13 12.97
N HIS A 299 -7.55 -24.03 11.66
CA HIS A 299 -6.79 -24.86 10.71
C HIS A 299 -5.81 -24.05 9.84
N HIS A 300 -5.85 -22.71 9.93
CA HIS A 300 -4.93 -21.85 9.21
C HIS A 300 -4.22 -20.83 10.11
N MET A 301 -2.90 -20.97 10.20
CA MET A 301 -2.01 -20.19 11.08
C MET A 301 -2.05 -18.68 10.80
N HIS A 302 -2.33 -18.27 9.55
CA HIS A 302 -2.43 -16.85 9.18
C HIS A 302 -3.67 -16.16 9.79
N ILE A 303 -4.80 -16.87 9.88
CA ILE A 303 -6.04 -16.35 10.47
C ILE A 303 -5.87 -16.20 11.99
N MET A 304 -5.18 -17.14 12.63
CA MET A 304 -4.83 -17.06 14.06
C MET A 304 -4.02 -15.79 14.37
N VAL A 305 -3.01 -15.46 13.57
CA VAL A 305 -2.17 -14.27 13.79
C VAL A 305 -2.98 -12.99 13.64
N GLU A 306 -3.89 -12.91 12.67
CA GLU A 306 -4.72 -11.74 12.44
C GLU A 306 -5.80 -11.55 13.51
N ILE A 307 -6.39 -12.64 14.02
CA ILE A 307 -7.32 -12.62 15.16
C ILE A 307 -6.62 -12.19 16.44
N ILE A 308 -5.42 -12.72 16.72
CA ILE A 308 -4.64 -12.36 17.92
C ILE A 308 -4.27 -10.88 17.88
N ASN A 309 -3.80 -10.37 16.74
CA ASN A 309 -3.45 -8.96 16.58
C ASN A 309 -4.67 -8.05 16.76
N TRP A 310 -5.84 -8.46 16.28
CA TRP A 310 -7.08 -7.71 16.47
C TRP A 310 -7.57 -7.74 17.93
N LEU A 311 -7.56 -8.90 18.58
CA LEU A 311 -7.94 -9.02 20.00
C LEU A 311 -6.99 -8.23 20.91
N GLN A 312 -5.69 -8.22 20.60
CA GLN A 312 -4.71 -7.39 21.31
C GLN A 312 -4.95 -5.89 21.12
N TYR A 313 -5.50 -5.48 19.96
CA TYR A 313 -5.90 -4.10 19.70
C TYR A 313 -7.19 -3.75 20.45
N ALA A 314 -8.19 -4.65 20.43
CA ALA A 314 -9.48 -4.44 21.08
C ALA A 314 -9.45 -4.51 22.61
N LEU A 315 -8.48 -5.22 23.21
CA LEU A 315 -8.30 -5.27 24.67
C LEU A 315 -7.41 -4.15 25.22
N LYS A 316 -6.76 -3.39 24.35
CA LYS A 316 -5.94 -2.22 24.71
C LYS A 316 -6.72 -0.90 24.76
N TYR A 317 -7.98 -0.92 24.34
CA TYR A 317 -8.92 0.20 24.31
C TYR A 317 -10.28 -0.24 24.84
#